data_AF-A0A410E0J1-F1
#
_entry.id   AF-A0A410E0J1-F1
#
_cell.length_a   1.000
_cell.length_b   1.000
_cell.length_c   1.000
_cell.angle_alpha   90.00
_cell.angle_beta   90.00
_cell.angle_gamma   90.00
#
_symmetry.space_group_name_H-M   'P 1'
#
loop_
_entity.id
_entity.type
_entity.pdbx_description
1 polymer ?
#
loop_
_entity_poly.entity_id
_entity_poly.type
_entity_poly.pdbx_seq_one_letter_code
_entity_poly.pdbx_strand_id
1 'polypeptide(L)' 'MKEIINELNTKSEQAKELGIELPDDGYWGNTSSKVCGMIGGAEGGNFTKNAVQAFEERLSNKNK' A
#
# COMPACT_ATOMS: atom_id res chain seq x y z
N MET A 1 15.53 5.73 4.34
CA MET A 1 14.85 4.82 3.41
C MET A 1 13.42 5.34 3.31
N LYS A 2 13.01 5.95 2.20
CA LYS A 2 11.61 6.38 2.06
C LYS A 2 10.77 5.11 2.03
N GLU A 3 9.75 5.00 2.87
CA GLU A 3 8.74 3.95 2.76
C GLU A 3 7.90 4.24 1.51
N ILE A 4 8.45 3.98 0.33
CA ILE A 4 7.74 4.18 -0.95
C ILE A 4 6.62 3.14 -1.10
N ILE A 5 6.70 2.07 -0.31
CA ILE A 5 5.62 1.13 -0.09
C ILE A 5 4.44 1.94 0.42
N ASN A 6 3.31 1.85 -0.29
CA ASN A 6 2.02 2.36 0.15
C ASN A 6 1.78 3.88 0.01
N GLU A 7 2.48 4.58 -0.88
CA GLU A 7 2.14 5.98 -1.20
C GLU A 7 1.36 6.13 -2.53
N LEU A 8 1.18 5.03 -3.26
CA LEU A 8 0.63 5.02 -4.62
C LEU A 8 -0.80 4.51 -4.66
N ASN A 9 -1.57 4.94 -5.67
CA ASN A 9 -3.01 4.68 -5.75
C ASN A 9 -3.35 3.37 -6.46
N THR A 10 -2.42 2.80 -7.23
CA THR A 10 -2.66 1.61 -8.04
C THR A 10 -1.58 0.54 -7.84
N LYS A 11 -1.98 -0.74 -7.98
CA LYS A 11 -1.05 -1.89 -7.94
C LYS A 11 0.08 -1.76 -8.96
N SER A 12 -0.23 -1.25 -10.15
CA SER A 12 0.72 -1.13 -11.26
C SER A 12 1.83 -0.12 -10.97
N GLU A 13 1.46 1.04 -10.41
CA GLU A 13 2.45 2.06 -10.02
C GLU A 13 3.34 1.53 -8.89
N GLN A 14 2.75 0.88 -7.89
CA GLN A 14 3.50 0.32 -6.78
C GLN A 14 4.43 -0.83 -7.22
N ALA A 15 3.98 -1.70 -8.12
CA ALA A 15 4.82 -2.75 -8.69
C ALA A 15 6.03 -2.16 -9.43
N LYS A 16 5.80 -1.14 -10.28
CA LYS A 16 6.87 -0.46 -11.02
C LYS A 16 7.92 0.15 -10.10
N GLU A 17 7.48 0.84 -9.06
CA GLU A 17 8.37 1.51 -8.10
C GLU A 17 9.16 0.52 -7.23
N LEU A 18 8.55 -0.63 -6.91
CA LEU A 18 9.22 -1.72 -6.20
C LEU A 18 10.09 -2.59 -7.13
N GLY A 19 10.12 -2.31 -8.44
CA GLY A 19 10.86 -3.11 -9.42
C GLY A 19 10.31 -4.53 -9.59
N ILE A 20 9.01 -4.71 -9.40
CA ILE A 20 8.33 -6.00 -9.46
C ILE A 20 7.62 -6.12 -10.80
N GLU A 21 7.88 -7.21 -11.52
CA GLU A 21 7.19 -7.51 -12.76
C GLU A 21 5.72 -7.83 -12.51
N LEU A 22 4.85 -7.20 -13.30
CA LEU A 22 3.42 -7.45 -13.29
C LEU A 22 3.16 -8.75 -14.07
N PRO A 23 2.37 -9.69 -13.52
CA PRO A 23 1.97 -10.87 -14.27
C PRO A 23 1.08 -10.49 -15.46
N ASP A 24 1.43 -10.96 -16.66
CA ASP A 24 0.73 -10.65 -17.92
C ASP A 24 -0.73 -11.14 -17.93
N ASP A 25 -1.00 -12.24 -17.22
CA ASP A 25 -2.33 -12.85 -17.08
C ASP A 25 -3.10 -12.33 -15.85
N GLY A 26 -2.48 -11.45 -15.06
CA GLY A 26 -3.03 -10.95 -13.80
C GLY A 26 -3.05 -11.97 -12.66
N TYR A 27 -2.46 -13.16 -12.82
CA TYR A 27 -2.43 -14.20 -11.81
C TYR A 27 -1.25 -14.03 -10.84
N TRP A 28 -1.57 -13.66 -9.61
CA TRP A 28 -0.58 -13.42 -8.54
C TRP A 28 -0.24 -14.68 -7.71
N GLY A 29 -0.82 -15.84 -8.01
CA GLY A 29 -0.65 -17.04 -7.17
C GLY A 29 0.74 -17.64 -7.19
N ASN A 30 1.52 -17.38 -8.26
CA ASN A 30 2.93 -17.77 -8.35
C ASN A 30 3.87 -16.77 -7.66
N THR A 31 3.35 -15.65 -7.17
CA THR A 31 4.11 -14.59 -6.50
C THR A 31 4.04 -14.77 -4.99
N SER A 32 5.12 -14.46 -4.27
CA SER A 32 5.11 -14.63 -2.80
C SER A 32 4.02 -13.76 -2.15
N SER A 33 3.37 -14.29 -1.12
CA SER A 33 2.31 -13.57 -0.39
C SER A 33 2.78 -12.21 0.16
N LYS A 34 4.08 -12.09 0.47
CA LYS A 34 4.70 -10.83 0.91
C LYS A 34 4.66 -9.76 -0.19
N VAL A 35 5.01 -10.14 -1.42
CA VAL A 35 4.98 -9.25 -2.58
C VAL A 35 3.54 -8.87 -2.93
N CYS A 36 2.63 -9.84 -2.93
CA CYS A 36 1.21 -9.59 -3.16
C CYS A 36 0.62 -8.62 -2.12
N GLY A 37 1.01 -8.76 -0.85
CA GLY A 37 0.61 -7.86 0.23
C GLY A 37 1.19 -6.45 0.07
N MET A 38 2.45 -6.34 -0.37
CA MET A 38 3.07 -5.05 -0.67
C MET A 38 2.34 -4.32 -1.80
N ILE A 39 2.07 -4.99 -2.92
CA ILE A 39 1.43 -4.39 -4.10
C ILE A 39 -0.06 -4.13 -3.88
N GLY A 40 -0.77 -5.03 -3.19
CA GLY A 40 -2.16 -4.83 -2.79
C GLY A 40 -2.35 -3.71 -1.76
N GLY A 41 -1.25 -3.28 -1.13
CA GLY A 41 -1.19 -2.15 -0.22
C GLY A 41 -1.71 -0.85 -0.81
N ALA A 42 -1.35 -0.55 -2.07
CA ALA A 42 -1.75 0.65 -2.80
C ALA A 42 -3.27 0.76 -3.01
N GLU A 43 -3.94 -0.33 -3.38
CA GLU A 43 -5.38 -0.29 -3.70
C GLU A 43 -6.29 -0.43 -2.46
N GLY A 44 -5.78 -0.92 -1.33
CA GLY A 44 -6.62 -1.14 -0.14
C GLY A 44 -5.90 -1.43 1.17
N GLY A 45 -4.63 -1.83 1.17
CA GLY A 45 -3.89 -2.09 2.41
C GLY A 45 -3.59 -0.84 3.25
N ASN A 46 -3.75 0.36 2.67
CA ASN A 46 -3.62 1.62 3.39
C ASN A 46 -4.87 2.09 4.10
N PHE A 47 -6.01 1.44 3.86
CA PHE A 47 -7.24 1.86 4.50
C PHE A 47 -7.07 1.94 6.03
N THR A 48 -6.52 0.89 6.63
CA THR A 48 -6.31 0.83 8.08
C THR A 48 -5.27 1.85 8.56
N LYS A 49 -4.12 1.97 7.87
CA LYS A 49 -3.05 2.94 8.23
C LYS A 49 -3.59 4.38 8.18
N ASN A 50 -4.28 4.73 7.09
CA ASN A 50 -4.86 6.05 6.88
C ASN A 50 -6.02 6.32 7.86
N ALA A 51 -6.84 5.31 8.17
CA ALA A 51 -7.92 5.45 9.16
C ALA A 51 -7.38 5.71 10.56
N VAL A 52 -6.32 5.00 10.97
CA VAL A 52 -5.64 5.23 12.25
C VAL A 52 -5.02 6.63 12.28
N GLN A 53 -4.27 7.01 11.26
CA GLN A 53 -3.66 8.34 11.17
C GLN A 53 -4.71 9.46 11.26
N ALA A 54 -5.80 9.37 10.49
CA ALA A 54 -6.88 10.35 10.52
C ALA A 54 -7.56 10.42 11.90
N PHE A 55 -7.65 9.30 12.63
CA PHE A 55 -8.18 9.27 13.98
C PHE A 55 -7.22 9.91 14.99
N GLU A 56 -5.93 9.62 14.90
CA GLU A 56 -4.88 10.23 15.74
C GLU A 56 -4.81 11.76 15.55
N GLU A 57 -4.90 12.23 14.31
CA GLU A 57 -4.96 13.67 13.99
C GLU A 57 -6.18 14.35 14.62
N ARG A 58 -7.36 13.69 14.58
CA ARG A 58 -8.59 14.19 15.23
C ARG A 58 -8.45 14.27 16.74
N LEU A 59 -7.84 13.27 17.37
CA LEU A 59 -7.58 13.28 18.81
C LEU A 59 -6.57 14.37 19.21
N SER A 60 -5.49 14.52 18.44
CA SER A 60 -4.48 15.56 18.66
C SER A 60 -5.07 16.97 18.57
N ASN A 61 -5.91 17.22 17.56
CA ASN A 61 -6.56 18.52 17.37
C ASN A 61 -7.65 18.81 18.41
N LYS A 62 -8.27 17.79 19.01
CA LYS A 62 -9.27 17.97 20.08
C LYS A 62 -8.62 18.39 21.42
N ASN A 63 -7.35 18.05 21.62
CA ASN A 63 -6.60 18.31 22.85
C ASN A 63 -5.74 19.58 22.79
N LYS A 64 -5.83 20.37 21.70
CA LYS A 64 -5.26 21.72 21.56
C LYS A 64 -6.36 22.77 21.75
#